data_AF-A0A2L0CJ73-F1
#
_entry.id   AF-A0A2L0CJ73-F1
#
_cell.length_a   1.000
_cell.length_b   1.000
_cell.length_c   1.000
_cell.angle_alpha   90.00
_cell.angle_beta   90.00
_cell.angle_gamma   90.00
#
_symmetry.space_group_name_H-M   'P 1'
#
loop_
_entity.id
_entity.type
_entity.pdbx_description
1 polymer ?
#
loop_
_entity_poly.entity_id
_entity_poly.type
_entity_poly.pdbx_seq_one_letter_code
_entity_poly.pdbx_strand_id
1 'polypeptide(L)'
;YKNLFIAYRRKERGENVDFSEAEKESCMINQPPGSPKLSLLSFHGGFHGRTLAVLSTTHSKAIHKVDIPAFDWPVAHFPKYKYPLEDHVSENKAEDRKCLAEVEDLIEQYKKKGSPVAGIVVEPIQSEGGDNEASAEFFQELQRIAKKHGAGLLMDEVQTGGGSTGKMWCHEHFNLDSPPDIVTFSKKMQMGGYFHSLDMKPQQSYRV
;
A
#
# COMPACT_ATOMS: atom_id res chain seq x y z
N TYR A 1 -4.01 -5.63 -4.57
CA TYR A 1 -4.56 -5.81 -3.21
C TYR A 1 -4.74 -7.28 -2.85
N LYS A 2 -5.47 -8.08 -3.66
CA LYS A 2 -5.60 -9.53 -3.45
C LYS A 2 -4.29 -10.23 -3.11
N ASN A 3 -3.21 -10.04 -3.89
CA ASN A 3 -1.91 -10.67 -3.63
C ASN A 3 -1.33 -10.34 -2.25
N LEU A 4 -1.50 -9.10 -1.74
CA LEU A 4 -1.07 -8.73 -0.39
C LEU A 4 -1.79 -9.57 0.66
N PHE A 5 -3.13 -9.64 0.58
CA PHE A 5 -3.93 -10.45 1.51
C PHE A 5 -3.61 -11.95 1.41
N ILE A 6 -3.43 -12.46 0.18
CA ILE A 6 -3.10 -13.86 -0.05
C ILE A 6 -1.73 -14.18 0.54
N ALA A 7 -0.71 -13.37 0.27
CA ALA A 7 0.65 -13.57 0.79
C ALA A 7 0.68 -13.44 2.32
N TYR A 8 -0.02 -12.45 2.88
CA TYR A 8 -0.12 -12.28 4.33
C TYR A 8 -0.75 -13.51 5.01
N ARG A 9 -1.91 -13.98 4.51
CA ARG A 9 -2.54 -15.20 5.04
C ARG A 9 -1.75 -16.47 4.79
N ARG A 10 -1.00 -16.56 3.68
CA ARG A 10 -0.10 -17.67 3.42
C ARG A 10 1.00 -17.72 4.48
N LYS A 11 1.63 -16.58 4.79
CA LYS A 11 2.65 -16.48 5.84
C LYS A 11 2.09 -16.83 7.22
N GLU A 12 0.89 -16.35 7.57
CA GLU A 12 0.24 -16.70 8.85
C GLU A 12 -0.15 -18.18 8.94
N ARG A 13 -0.61 -18.78 7.83
CA ARG A 13 -1.00 -20.20 7.80
C ARG A 13 0.21 -21.13 7.75
N GLY A 14 1.29 -20.70 7.11
CA GLY A 14 2.46 -21.50 6.75
C GLY A 14 2.53 -21.80 5.25
N GLU A 15 3.74 -21.85 4.70
CA GLU A 15 4.01 -21.87 3.25
C GLU A 15 3.49 -23.12 2.50
N ASN A 16 3.19 -24.22 3.18
CA ASN A 16 2.71 -25.47 2.55
C ASN A 16 1.47 -26.04 3.25
N VAL A 17 0.62 -25.15 3.79
CA VAL A 17 -0.60 -25.54 4.49
C VAL A 17 -1.81 -25.25 3.61
N ASP A 18 -2.60 -26.29 3.33
CA ASP A 18 -3.83 -26.18 2.53
C ASP A 18 -4.95 -25.46 3.30
N PHE A 19 -5.99 -25.01 2.59
CA PHE A 19 -7.14 -24.36 3.18
C PHE A 19 -7.99 -25.36 3.98
N SER A 20 -8.39 -24.98 5.18
CA SER A 20 -9.33 -25.76 5.99
C SER A 20 -10.74 -25.73 5.38
N GLU A 21 -11.57 -26.74 5.67
CA GLU A 21 -12.98 -26.74 5.23
C GLU A 21 -13.75 -25.54 5.79
N ALA A 22 -13.50 -25.15 7.04
CA ALA A 22 -14.09 -23.94 7.63
C ALA A 22 -13.75 -22.66 6.84
N GLU A 23 -12.51 -22.52 6.33
CA GLU A 23 -12.14 -21.39 5.45
C GLU A 23 -12.88 -21.46 4.11
N LYS A 24 -12.97 -22.64 3.49
CA LYS A 24 -13.66 -22.83 2.21
C LYS A 24 -15.15 -22.50 2.33
N GLU A 25 -15.83 -23.01 3.35
CA GLU A 25 -17.27 -22.80 3.54
C GLU A 25 -17.60 -21.35 3.92
N SER A 26 -16.88 -20.78 4.88
CA SER A 26 -17.16 -19.42 5.36
C SER A 26 -16.86 -18.33 4.32
N CYS A 27 -15.86 -18.52 3.43
CA CYS A 27 -15.56 -17.52 2.40
C CYS A 27 -16.70 -17.35 1.39
N MET A 28 -17.45 -18.41 1.10
CA MET A 28 -18.56 -18.40 0.14
C MET A 28 -19.77 -17.57 0.61
N ILE A 29 -19.81 -17.24 1.90
CA ILE A 29 -20.82 -16.37 2.51
C ILE A 29 -20.20 -15.11 3.16
N ASN A 30 -18.97 -14.76 2.75
CA ASN A 30 -18.24 -13.57 3.19
C ASN A 30 -17.94 -13.50 4.70
N GLN A 31 -17.75 -14.65 5.36
CA GLN A 31 -17.46 -14.72 6.80
C GLN A 31 -16.03 -15.21 7.10
N PRO A 32 -15.45 -14.84 8.26
CA PRO A 32 -14.24 -15.48 8.77
C PRO A 32 -14.48 -16.96 9.11
N PRO A 33 -13.43 -17.81 9.07
CA PRO A 33 -12.04 -17.48 8.77
C PRO A 33 -11.72 -17.33 7.28
N GLY A 34 -12.61 -17.73 6.37
CA GLY A 34 -12.40 -17.76 4.92
C GLY A 34 -12.26 -16.38 4.27
N SER A 35 -13.07 -15.42 4.74
CA SER A 35 -12.96 -14.00 4.41
C SER A 35 -12.41 -13.26 5.64
N PRO A 36 -11.08 -13.22 5.85
CA PRO A 36 -10.49 -12.68 7.06
C PRO A 36 -10.66 -11.16 7.15
N LYS A 37 -10.69 -10.66 8.39
CA LYS A 37 -10.64 -9.23 8.68
C LYS A 37 -9.18 -8.77 8.56
N LEU A 38 -8.81 -8.22 7.40
CA LEU A 38 -7.50 -7.63 7.14
C LEU A 38 -7.68 -6.19 6.66
N SER A 39 -6.61 -5.42 6.77
CA SER A 39 -6.57 -4.03 6.29
C SER A 39 -5.38 -3.76 5.37
N LEU A 40 -5.50 -2.68 4.60
CA LEU A 40 -4.39 -2.07 3.87
C LEU A 40 -4.19 -0.66 4.40
N LEU A 41 -2.96 -0.30 4.73
CA LEU A 41 -2.63 1.07 5.11
C LEU A 41 -2.45 1.92 3.86
N SER A 42 -3.06 3.11 3.87
CA SER A 42 -2.96 4.10 2.80
C SER A 42 -2.63 5.48 3.38
N PHE A 43 -2.53 6.50 2.53
CA PHE A 43 -2.12 7.83 2.95
C PHE A 43 -3.17 8.90 2.62
N HIS A 44 -3.34 9.87 3.51
CA HIS A 44 -4.06 11.11 3.20
C HIS A 44 -3.47 11.76 1.94
N GLY A 45 -4.34 12.28 1.06
CA GLY A 45 -3.95 12.81 -0.25
C GLY A 45 -3.87 11.76 -1.37
N GLY A 46 -3.72 10.46 -1.04
CA GLY A 46 -3.52 9.42 -2.06
C GLY A 46 -4.73 9.19 -2.98
N PHE A 47 -4.48 8.72 -4.20
CA PHE A 47 -5.51 8.32 -5.16
C PHE A 47 -5.13 7.03 -5.90
N HIS A 48 -5.86 5.96 -5.62
CA HIS A 48 -5.58 4.62 -6.18
C HIS A 48 -6.70 4.12 -7.10
N GLY A 49 -7.85 4.80 -7.14
CA GLY A 49 -8.98 4.45 -8.00
C GLY A 49 -10.33 4.68 -7.34
N ARG A 50 -11.40 4.23 -8.01
CA ARG A 50 -12.79 4.51 -7.58
C ARG A 50 -13.67 3.28 -7.40
N THR A 51 -13.15 2.08 -7.63
CA THR A 51 -13.88 0.84 -7.30
C THR A 51 -13.87 0.63 -5.78
N LEU A 52 -14.93 0.02 -5.21
CA LEU A 52 -15.21 0.01 -3.75
C LEU A 52 -13.99 -0.18 -2.83
N ALA A 53 -13.21 -1.25 -3.03
CA ALA A 53 -12.04 -1.53 -2.19
C ALA A 53 -10.90 -0.51 -2.38
N VAL A 54 -10.72 -0.04 -3.61
CA VAL A 54 -9.64 0.89 -3.98
C VAL A 54 -10.01 2.34 -3.63
N LEU A 55 -11.29 2.63 -3.55
CA LEU A 55 -11.79 3.90 -3.06
C LEU A 55 -11.56 4.05 -1.55
N SER A 56 -11.52 2.92 -0.81
CA SER A 56 -11.23 2.95 0.64
C SER A 56 -9.79 3.40 0.93
N THR A 57 -8.84 3.16 0.02
CA THR A 57 -7.46 3.64 0.10
C THR A 57 -7.22 4.98 -0.60
N THR A 58 -8.23 5.52 -1.30
CA THR A 58 -8.16 6.86 -1.94
C THR A 58 -8.63 7.92 -0.97
N HIS A 59 -7.87 9.01 -0.77
CA HIS A 59 -8.16 10.09 0.17
C HIS A 59 -7.85 11.48 -0.42
N SER A 60 -8.07 11.66 -1.73
CA SER A 60 -7.73 12.91 -2.42
C SER A 60 -8.79 14.01 -2.32
N LYS A 61 -10.08 13.71 -2.56
CA LYS A 61 -11.17 14.70 -2.54
C LYS A 61 -12.48 14.08 -2.02
N ALA A 62 -13.27 14.87 -1.29
CA ALA A 62 -14.54 14.42 -0.71
C ALA A 62 -15.53 13.90 -1.78
N ILE A 63 -15.64 14.58 -2.92
CA ILE A 63 -16.54 14.21 -4.02
C ILE A 63 -16.21 12.85 -4.65
N HIS A 64 -15.01 12.32 -4.41
CA HIS A 64 -14.66 10.97 -4.87
C HIS A 64 -15.28 9.89 -3.99
N LYS A 65 -15.61 10.19 -2.72
CA LYS A 65 -15.95 9.19 -1.68
C LYS A 65 -17.34 9.31 -1.09
N VAL A 66 -17.94 10.50 -1.07
CA VAL A 66 -19.26 10.75 -0.46
C VAL A 66 -20.29 9.75 -1.02
N ASP A 67 -21.17 9.25 -0.15
CA ASP A 67 -22.23 8.27 -0.45
C ASP A 67 -21.77 6.84 -0.81
N ILE A 68 -20.48 6.53 -0.76
CA ILE A 68 -19.95 5.19 -1.10
C ILE A 68 -19.51 4.44 0.17
N PRO A 69 -19.93 3.17 0.38
CA PRO A 69 -19.43 2.34 1.48
C PRO A 69 -17.90 2.17 1.43
N ALA A 70 -17.27 2.15 2.60
CA ALA A 70 -15.82 2.03 2.73
C ALA A 70 -15.42 0.98 3.77
N PHE A 71 -14.20 0.48 3.64
CA PHE A 71 -13.57 -0.36 4.65
C PHE A 71 -12.93 0.51 5.74
N ASP A 72 -13.06 0.08 6.99
CA ASP A 72 -12.34 0.64 8.13
C ASP A 72 -10.87 0.17 8.09
N TRP A 73 -10.07 0.86 7.29
CA TRP A 73 -8.64 0.60 7.06
C TRP A 73 -7.81 1.82 7.48
N PRO A 74 -6.56 1.64 7.95
CA PRO A 74 -5.75 2.74 8.44
C PRO A 74 -5.34 3.72 7.34
N VAL A 75 -5.27 4.99 7.72
CA VAL A 75 -4.83 6.09 6.86
C VAL A 75 -3.80 6.91 7.63
N ALA A 76 -2.56 6.92 7.14
CA ALA A 76 -1.47 7.72 7.71
C ALA A 76 -1.34 9.07 6.98
N HIS A 77 -0.62 10.02 7.55
CA HIS A 77 -0.24 11.23 6.83
C HIS A 77 0.93 10.97 5.90
N PHE A 78 0.84 11.47 4.67
CA PHE A 78 1.98 11.59 3.77
C PHE A 78 2.78 12.86 4.13
N PRO A 79 4.12 12.87 4.01
CA PRO A 79 4.93 14.04 4.35
C PRO A 79 4.47 15.30 3.60
N LYS A 80 4.43 16.42 4.32
CA LYS A 80 4.16 17.75 3.74
C LYS A 80 5.40 18.62 3.86
N TYR A 81 6.17 18.69 2.78
CA TYR A 81 7.41 19.44 2.77
C TYR A 81 7.20 20.95 2.70
N LYS A 82 8.11 21.66 3.36
CA LYS A 82 8.29 23.10 3.22
C LYS A 82 9.34 23.36 2.15
N TYR A 83 9.12 24.47 1.43
CA TYR A 83 9.93 24.90 0.30
C TYR A 83 10.44 26.33 0.53
N PRO A 84 11.62 26.71 0.02
CA PRO A 84 12.59 25.87 -0.72
C PRO A 84 13.18 24.74 0.12
N LEU A 85 13.48 23.59 -0.49
CA LEU A 85 13.86 22.36 0.22
C LEU A 85 15.18 22.51 0.98
N GLU A 86 16.13 23.21 0.37
CA GLU A 86 17.46 23.53 0.89
C GLU A 86 17.42 24.33 2.20
N ASP A 87 16.39 25.17 2.37
CA ASP A 87 16.22 26.00 3.55
C ASP A 87 15.51 25.26 4.70
N HIS A 88 14.91 24.09 4.42
CA HIS A 88 13.99 23.40 5.33
C HIS A 88 14.37 21.92 5.56
N VAL A 89 15.64 21.58 5.38
CA VAL A 89 16.14 20.19 5.47
C VAL A 89 15.81 19.53 6.81
N SER A 90 15.98 20.24 7.93
CA SER A 90 15.74 19.70 9.27
C SER A 90 14.24 19.44 9.51
N GLU A 91 13.40 20.38 9.10
CA GLU A 91 11.94 20.33 9.21
C GLU A 91 11.37 19.19 8.38
N ASN A 92 11.80 19.05 7.12
CA ASN A 92 11.32 18.00 6.23
C ASN A 92 11.77 16.62 6.72
N LYS A 93 12.99 16.49 7.25
CA LYS A 93 13.43 15.25 7.92
C LYS A 93 12.63 14.93 9.19
N ALA A 94 12.20 15.95 9.93
CA ALA A 94 11.34 15.74 11.10
C ALA A 94 9.93 15.32 10.70
N GLU A 95 9.39 15.88 9.62
CA GLU A 95 8.09 15.48 9.07
C GLU A 95 8.11 14.03 8.56
N ASP A 96 9.17 13.61 7.87
CA ASP A 96 9.36 12.20 7.48
C ASP A 96 9.29 11.27 8.70
N ARG A 97 10.08 11.56 9.73
CA ARG A 97 10.10 10.75 10.97
C ARG A 97 8.72 10.68 11.64
N LYS A 98 8.00 11.79 11.66
CA LYS A 98 6.66 11.87 12.24
C LYS A 98 5.65 11.02 11.47
N CYS A 99 5.63 11.13 10.14
CA CYS A 99 4.76 10.32 9.29
C CYS A 99 5.08 8.82 9.40
N LEU A 100 6.38 8.46 9.41
CA LEU A 100 6.81 7.06 9.56
C LEU A 100 6.44 6.47 10.93
N ALA A 101 6.56 7.25 12.01
CA ALA A 101 6.12 6.82 13.34
C ALA A 101 4.61 6.56 13.38
N GLU A 102 3.81 7.43 12.75
CA GLU A 102 2.36 7.24 12.64
C GLU A 102 2.01 5.96 11.85
N VAL A 103 2.74 5.66 10.77
CA VAL A 103 2.56 4.41 10.01
C VAL A 103 2.75 3.20 10.92
N GLU A 104 3.83 3.18 11.71
CA GLU A 104 4.12 2.08 12.63
C GLU A 104 3.06 1.96 13.75
N ASP A 105 2.63 3.08 14.33
CA ASP A 105 1.58 3.11 15.35
C ASP A 105 0.24 2.57 14.82
N LEU A 106 -0.15 2.95 13.59
CA LEU A 106 -1.37 2.48 12.95
C LEU A 106 -1.33 0.98 12.67
N ILE A 107 -0.19 0.44 12.25
CA ILE A 107 -0.03 -1.01 12.04
C ILE A 107 -0.28 -1.77 13.34
N GLU A 108 0.32 -1.33 14.45
CA GLU A 108 0.15 -1.95 15.76
C GLU A 108 -1.28 -1.78 16.31
N GLN A 109 -1.88 -0.60 16.13
CA GLN A 109 -3.27 -0.34 16.53
C GLN A 109 -4.25 -1.29 15.82
N TYR A 110 -4.11 -1.43 14.50
CA TYR A 110 -5.00 -2.27 13.69
C TYR A 110 -4.80 -3.76 13.95
N LYS A 111 -3.56 -4.18 14.26
CA LYS A 111 -3.30 -5.53 14.77
C LYS A 111 -4.04 -5.81 16.08
N LYS A 112 -3.96 -4.89 17.06
CA LYS A 112 -4.70 -5.01 18.34
C LYS A 112 -6.22 -5.00 18.17
N LYS A 113 -6.73 -4.28 17.15
CA LYS A 113 -8.15 -4.24 16.78
C LYS A 113 -8.65 -5.53 16.11
N GLY A 114 -7.76 -6.47 15.78
CA GLY A 114 -8.11 -7.72 15.07
C GLY A 114 -8.37 -7.51 13.57
N SER A 115 -7.79 -6.46 12.98
CA SER A 115 -7.82 -6.19 11.53
C SER A 115 -6.41 -5.82 11.04
N PRO A 116 -5.43 -6.74 11.17
CA PRO A 116 -4.02 -6.43 10.93
C PRO A 116 -3.76 -5.94 9.50
N VAL A 117 -2.73 -5.10 9.37
CA VAL A 117 -2.31 -4.50 8.10
C VAL A 117 -1.53 -5.52 7.27
N ALA A 118 -2.13 -6.00 6.19
CA ALA A 118 -1.49 -6.95 5.28
C ALA A 118 -0.53 -6.29 4.28
N GLY A 119 -0.67 -4.98 4.07
CA GLY A 119 0.20 -4.23 3.17
C GLY A 119 -0.04 -2.73 3.24
N ILE A 120 0.96 -2.00 2.75
CA ILE A 120 0.96 -0.54 2.61
C ILE A 120 0.83 -0.21 1.13
N VAL A 121 -0.04 0.75 0.81
CA VAL A 121 -0.26 1.24 -0.56
C VAL A 121 0.15 2.71 -0.62
N VAL A 122 1.05 3.05 -1.54
CA VAL A 122 1.61 4.40 -1.65
C VAL A 122 1.94 4.76 -3.10
N GLU A 123 1.69 6.01 -3.50
CA GLU A 123 2.21 6.59 -4.73
C GLU A 123 3.64 7.12 -4.50
N PRO A 124 4.57 7.03 -5.46
CA PRO A 124 5.91 7.64 -5.36
C PRO A 124 5.85 9.15 -5.21
N ILE A 125 4.90 9.75 -5.93
CA ILE A 125 4.54 11.16 -5.90
C ILE A 125 3.02 11.17 -5.97
N GLN A 126 2.36 11.67 -4.93
CA GLN A 126 0.90 11.71 -4.90
C GLN A 126 0.41 12.71 -5.94
N SER A 127 -0.27 12.25 -6.99
CA SER A 127 -0.65 13.16 -8.08
C SER A 127 -1.96 13.87 -7.78
N GLU A 128 -3.06 13.12 -7.69
CA GLU A 128 -4.40 13.69 -7.50
C GLU A 128 -4.59 14.40 -6.16
N GLY A 129 -3.71 14.11 -5.20
CA GLY A 129 -3.59 14.76 -3.90
C GLY A 129 -2.90 16.12 -3.93
N GLY A 130 -2.29 16.51 -5.06
CA GLY A 130 -1.65 17.82 -5.25
C GLY A 130 -0.14 17.76 -5.43
N ASP A 131 0.38 16.81 -6.20
CA ASP A 131 1.81 16.63 -6.50
C ASP A 131 2.69 16.63 -5.24
N ASN A 132 2.30 15.86 -4.23
CA ASN A 132 3.07 15.75 -2.98
C ASN A 132 4.23 14.77 -3.16
N GLU A 133 5.46 15.26 -2.94
CA GLU A 133 6.69 14.48 -2.99
C GLU A 133 7.17 14.07 -1.60
N ALA A 134 7.92 12.97 -1.52
CA ALA A 134 8.65 12.56 -0.33
C ALA A 134 10.07 12.13 -0.71
N SER A 135 10.98 12.17 0.26
CA SER A 135 12.39 11.86 0.10
C SER A 135 12.60 10.37 -0.19
N ALA A 136 13.72 10.04 -0.84
CA ALA A 136 14.14 8.64 -0.96
C ALA A 136 14.30 7.96 0.42
N GLU A 137 14.79 8.72 1.41
CA GLU A 137 14.95 8.26 2.81
C GLU A 137 13.60 7.83 3.40
N PHE A 138 12.52 8.58 3.16
CA PHE A 138 11.16 8.22 3.58
C PHE A 138 10.72 6.87 3.02
N PHE A 139 10.87 6.64 1.71
CA PHE A 139 10.44 5.39 1.08
C PHE A 139 11.30 4.18 1.50
N GLN A 140 12.59 4.38 1.75
CA GLN A 140 13.48 3.35 2.30
C GLN A 140 13.01 2.91 3.70
N GLU A 141 12.77 3.87 4.60
CA GLU A 141 12.26 3.57 5.94
C GLU A 141 10.87 2.97 5.91
N LEU A 142 9.98 3.46 5.03
CA LEU A 142 8.65 2.88 4.84
C LEU A 142 8.73 1.39 4.45
N GLN A 143 9.68 1.03 3.57
CA GLN A 143 9.92 -0.38 3.23
C GLN A 143 10.43 -1.18 4.43
N ARG A 144 11.34 -0.62 5.24
CA ARG A 144 11.85 -1.29 6.44
C ARG A 144 10.74 -1.54 7.46
N ILE A 145 9.86 -0.55 7.67
CA ILE A 145 8.67 -0.69 8.52
C ILE A 145 7.75 -1.79 7.97
N ALA A 146 7.43 -1.76 6.68
CA ALA A 146 6.58 -2.79 6.07
C ALA A 146 7.14 -4.20 6.31
N LYS A 147 8.44 -4.40 6.04
CA LYS A 147 9.15 -5.67 6.26
C LYS A 147 9.15 -6.09 7.72
N LYS A 148 9.45 -5.17 8.65
CA LYS A 148 9.46 -5.41 10.11
C LYS A 148 8.14 -6.00 10.60
N HIS A 149 7.03 -5.52 10.03
CA HIS A 149 5.67 -5.94 10.41
C HIS A 149 5.09 -7.07 9.54
N GLY A 150 5.86 -7.60 8.59
CA GLY A 150 5.39 -8.62 7.66
C GLY A 150 4.34 -8.14 6.65
N ALA A 151 4.15 -6.82 6.53
CA ALA A 151 3.26 -6.19 5.56
C ALA A 151 3.97 -6.05 4.21
N GLY A 152 3.24 -6.26 3.10
CA GLY A 152 3.79 -6.03 1.77
C GLY A 152 3.78 -4.55 1.37
N LEU A 153 4.78 -4.10 0.61
CA LEU A 153 4.83 -2.74 0.05
C LEU A 153 4.31 -2.74 -1.40
N LEU A 154 3.14 -2.13 -1.62
CA LEU A 154 2.61 -1.86 -2.95
C LEU A 154 2.88 -0.41 -3.33
N MET A 155 3.57 -0.23 -4.45
CA MET A 155 3.82 1.08 -5.00
C MET A 155 2.98 1.34 -6.24
N ASP A 156 2.15 2.38 -6.17
CA ASP A 156 1.21 2.71 -7.22
C ASP A 156 1.84 3.64 -8.26
N GLU A 157 2.31 3.05 -9.35
CA GLU A 157 2.95 3.75 -10.46
C GLU A 157 2.02 3.93 -11.65
N VAL A 158 0.70 3.88 -11.43
CA VAL A 158 -0.29 4.16 -12.47
C VAL A 158 -0.04 5.52 -13.13
N GLN A 159 0.38 6.54 -12.37
CA GLN A 159 0.64 7.87 -12.90
C GLN A 159 2.13 8.18 -13.10
N THR A 160 2.98 7.80 -12.14
CA THR A 160 4.42 8.10 -12.13
C THR A 160 5.21 7.22 -13.10
N GLY A 161 4.75 5.98 -13.34
CA GLY A 161 5.40 5.05 -14.24
C GLY A 161 5.30 5.46 -15.71
N GLY A 162 6.21 4.91 -16.52
CA GLY A 162 6.29 5.18 -17.96
C GLY A 162 7.17 6.37 -18.33
N GLY A 163 8.22 6.66 -17.55
CA GLY A 163 9.34 7.50 -18.01
C GLY A 163 9.34 8.96 -17.57
N SER A 164 8.22 9.52 -17.10
CA SER A 164 8.09 10.98 -16.92
C SER A 164 8.98 11.58 -15.83
N THR A 165 9.45 10.79 -14.87
CA THR A 165 10.38 11.24 -13.82
C THR A 165 11.86 11.12 -14.23
N GLY A 166 12.14 10.68 -15.47
CA GLY A 166 13.50 10.42 -15.97
C GLY A 166 13.97 8.97 -15.85
N LYS A 167 13.18 8.10 -15.22
CA LYS A 167 13.37 6.63 -15.17
C LYS A 167 12.08 5.93 -15.58
N MET A 168 12.16 4.65 -15.96
CA MET A 168 10.98 3.89 -16.37
C MET A 168 9.94 3.84 -15.24
N TRP A 169 10.40 3.59 -14.02
CA TRP A 169 9.62 3.58 -12.80
C TRP A 169 10.19 4.58 -11.79
N CYS A 170 9.33 5.34 -11.12
CA CYS A 170 9.74 6.37 -10.17
C CYS A 170 10.44 5.79 -8.93
N HIS A 171 10.08 4.58 -8.47
CA HIS A 171 10.80 3.96 -7.32
C HIS A 171 12.29 3.74 -7.56
N GLU A 172 12.73 3.68 -8.82
CA GLU A 172 14.14 3.51 -9.14
C GLU A 172 15.00 4.71 -8.66
N HIS A 173 14.37 5.84 -8.32
CA HIS A 173 15.06 6.98 -7.69
C HIS A 173 15.32 6.75 -6.19
N PHE A 174 14.61 5.82 -5.54
CA PHE A 174 14.60 5.71 -4.08
C PHE A 174 15.68 4.79 -3.52
N ASN A 175 16.37 4.00 -4.37
CA ASN A 175 17.42 3.06 -3.93
C ASN A 175 16.97 2.19 -2.74
N LEU A 176 15.78 1.59 -2.85
CA LEU A 176 15.21 0.74 -1.81
C LEU A 176 16.10 -0.49 -1.54
N ASP A 177 16.08 -1.01 -0.31
CA ASP A 177 16.88 -2.19 0.08
C ASP A 177 16.52 -3.44 -0.75
N SER A 178 15.29 -3.50 -1.27
CA SER A 178 14.86 -4.44 -2.30
C SER A 178 13.82 -3.79 -3.23
N PRO A 179 13.49 -4.37 -4.40
CA PRO A 179 12.33 -3.94 -5.18
C PRO A 179 11.04 -3.94 -4.32
N PRO A 180 10.05 -3.07 -4.63
CA PRO A 180 8.73 -3.15 -4.01
C PRO A 180 8.09 -4.53 -4.24
N ASP A 181 7.23 -4.96 -3.31
CA ASP A 181 6.58 -6.27 -3.42
C ASP A 181 5.58 -6.33 -4.57
N ILE A 182 4.90 -5.22 -4.83
CA ILE A 182 3.96 -5.06 -5.95
C ILE A 182 4.14 -3.66 -6.52
N VAL A 183 4.10 -3.55 -7.85
CA VAL A 183 3.98 -2.27 -8.54
C VAL A 183 2.82 -2.32 -9.51
N THR A 184 1.89 -1.39 -9.40
CA THR A 184 0.76 -1.23 -10.34
C THR A 184 1.07 -0.21 -11.42
N PHE A 185 0.56 -0.44 -12.63
CA PHE A 185 0.76 0.47 -13.76
C PHE A 185 -0.49 0.51 -14.66
N SER A 186 -0.66 1.62 -15.38
CA SER A 186 -1.71 1.82 -16.39
C SER A 186 -1.36 3.07 -17.21
N LYS A 187 -2.34 3.90 -17.59
CA LYS A 187 -2.18 5.21 -18.24
C LYS A 187 -1.14 5.19 -19.37
N LYS A 188 0.07 5.71 -19.14
CA LYS A 188 1.15 5.80 -20.14
C LYS A 188 1.48 4.43 -20.77
N MET A 189 1.29 3.36 -20.00
CA MET A 189 1.55 1.98 -20.42
C MET A 189 0.49 1.40 -21.37
N GLN A 190 -0.55 2.15 -21.74
CA GLN A 190 -1.70 1.77 -22.59
C GLN A 190 -2.60 0.67 -22.02
N MET A 191 -2.04 -0.33 -21.35
CA MET A 191 -2.76 -1.36 -20.60
C MET A 191 -2.51 -1.22 -19.11
N GLY A 192 -3.52 -1.61 -18.33
CA GLY A 192 -3.40 -1.75 -16.88
C GLY A 192 -2.84 -3.11 -16.49
N GLY A 193 -2.01 -3.13 -15.46
CA GLY A 193 -1.44 -4.36 -14.93
C GLY A 193 -0.68 -4.11 -13.64
N TYR A 194 -0.02 -5.17 -13.17
CA TYR A 194 0.90 -5.08 -12.06
C TYR A 194 1.96 -6.16 -12.18
N PHE A 195 3.17 -5.88 -11.69
CA PHE A 195 4.19 -6.88 -11.44
C PHE A 195 4.40 -7.03 -9.94
N HIS A 196 4.95 -8.17 -9.53
CA HIS A 196 5.09 -8.50 -8.13
C HIS A 196 6.32 -9.37 -7.85
N SER A 197 6.82 -9.34 -6.62
CA SER A 197 7.89 -10.21 -6.15
C SER A 197 7.44 -11.68 -6.13
N LEU A 198 8.39 -12.61 -6.08
CA LEU A 198 8.07 -14.04 -6.00
C LEU A 198 7.26 -14.38 -4.75
N ASP A 199 7.52 -13.70 -3.63
CA ASP A 199 6.79 -13.88 -2.38
C ASP A 199 5.32 -13.54 -2.50
N MET A 200 4.95 -12.63 -3.41
CA MET A 200 3.57 -12.22 -3.65
C MET A 200 2.80 -13.12 -4.63
N LYS A 201 3.45 -14.16 -5.19
CA LYS A 201 2.82 -15.10 -6.11
C LYS A 201 1.85 -16.05 -5.36
N PRO A 202 0.57 -16.12 -5.73
CA PRO A 202 -0.33 -17.17 -5.25
C PRO A 202 0.16 -18.55 -5.69
N GLN A 203 0.09 -19.55 -4.79
CA GLN A 203 0.51 -20.92 -5.11
C GLN A 203 -0.56 -21.68 -5.90
N GLN A 204 -1.84 -21.44 -5.59
CA GLN A 204 -2.97 -22.10 -6.24
C GLN A 204 -3.44 -21.33 -7.48
N SER A 205 -3.93 -22.07 -8.48
CA SER A 205 -4.57 -21.51 -9.68
C SER A 205 -5.89 -20.80 -9.35
N TYR A 206 -6.38 -19.96 -10.28
CA TYR A 206 -7.65 -19.23 -10.19
C TYR A 206 -7.79 -18.24 -9.00
N ARG A 207 -6.67 -17.82 -8.40
CA ARG A 207 -6.66 -16.92 -7.24
C ARG A 207 -6.68 -15.43 -7.59
N VAL A 208 -6.21 -15.04 -8.78
CA VAL A 208 -6.07 -13.64 -9.22
C VAL A 208 -7.03 -13.35 -10.35
#